data_AF-A0A7H4PFX0-F1
#
_entry.id   AF-A0A7H4PFX0-F1
#
_cell.length_a   1.000
_cell.length_b   1.000
_cell.length_c   1.000
_cell.angle_alpha   90.00
_cell.angle_beta   90.00
_cell.angle_gamma   90.00
#
_symmetry.space_group_name_H-M   'P 1'
#
loop_
_entity.id
_entity.type
_entity.pdbx_description
1 polymer ?
#
loop_
_entity_poly.entity_id
_entity_poly.type
_entity_poly.pdbx_seq_one_letter_code
_entity_poly.pdbx_strand_id
1 'polypeptide(L)'
;MQATATTLDNAQDTVPVNSRNKVVVASLIGTAIEFFDFYIYATAAVIVFPHIFFPQGDPAAATLQSLATFAIAFIARPIGSAVFGHFGDRVGRKATLVASLLTMGISTRGYRPAARL
;
A
#
# COMPACT_ATOMS: atom_id res chain seq x y z
N MET A 1 -18.66 -48.15 39.38
CA MET A 1 -17.66 -47.08 39.60
C MET A 1 -16.43 -47.50 38.79
N GLN A 2 -16.01 -46.87 37.71
CA GLN A 2 -15.62 -45.46 37.58
C GLN A 2 -15.62 -45.01 36.10
N ALA A 3 -15.83 -43.72 35.91
CA ALA A 3 -16.27 -43.06 34.69
C ALA A 3 -15.21 -42.90 33.60
N THR A 4 -15.69 -42.96 32.36
CA THR A 4 -15.14 -42.37 31.14
C THR A 4 -14.76 -40.90 31.36
N ALA A 5 -13.51 -40.52 31.13
CA ALA A 5 -13.10 -39.12 31.01
C ALA A 5 -12.06 -38.99 29.90
N THR A 6 -12.56 -38.77 28.68
CA THR A 6 -11.85 -38.16 27.57
C THR A 6 -11.37 -36.77 28.02
N THR A 7 -10.14 -36.67 28.53
CA THR A 7 -9.51 -35.36 28.74
C THR A 7 -8.98 -34.87 27.41
N LEU A 8 -9.69 -33.86 26.90
CA LEU A 8 -9.53 -33.19 25.62
C LEU A 8 -8.08 -32.79 25.35
N ASP A 9 -7.64 -33.17 24.15
CA ASP A 9 -6.52 -32.60 23.40
C ASP A 9 -6.64 -31.07 23.42
N ASN A 10 -5.95 -30.43 24.36
CA ASN A 10 -5.83 -28.98 24.40
C ASN A 10 -4.62 -28.63 23.53
N ALA A 11 -4.80 -28.81 22.21
CA ALA A 11 -3.98 -28.17 21.21
C ALA A 11 -4.12 -26.66 21.44
N GLN A 12 -3.26 -26.14 22.32
CA GLN A 12 -3.08 -24.72 22.54
C GLN A 12 -2.64 -24.14 21.19
N ASP A 13 -3.61 -23.64 20.43
CA ASP A 13 -3.42 -22.76 19.28
C ASP A 13 -2.66 -21.53 19.79
N THR A 14 -1.34 -21.64 19.84
CA THR A 14 -0.45 -20.53 20.13
C THR A 14 -0.54 -19.60 18.93
N VAL A 15 -1.45 -18.64 19.00
CA VAL A 15 -1.58 -17.58 17.99
C VAL A 15 -0.17 -17.02 17.78
N PRO A 16 0.45 -17.19 16.58
CA PRO A 16 1.84 -16.84 16.38
C PRO A 16 1.98 -15.32 16.52
N VAL A 17 2.46 -14.89 17.68
CA VAL A 17 2.65 -13.47 18.00
C VAL A 17 3.80 -13.00 17.11
N ASN A 18 3.48 -12.17 16.11
CA ASN A 18 4.52 -11.65 15.21
C ASN A 18 5.56 -10.90 16.05
N SER A 19 6.81 -11.36 15.99
CA SER A 19 7.89 -10.81 16.81
C SER A 19 7.95 -9.29 16.64
N ARG A 20 7.88 -8.55 17.75
CA ARG A 20 7.84 -7.08 17.76
C ARG A 20 8.95 -6.46 16.91
N ASN A 21 10.14 -7.06 16.94
CA ASN A 21 11.29 -6.63 16.14
C ASN A 21 11.03 -6.79 14.63
N LYS A 22 10.40 -7.89 14.20
CA LYS A 22 10.03 -8.08 12.79
C LYS A 22 9.01 -7.05 12.33
N VAL A 23 8.04 -6.73 13.18
CA VAL A 23 7.02 -5.70 12.87
C VAL A 23 7.67 -4.31 12.73
N VAL A 24 8.56 -3.94 13.65
CA VAL A 24 9.27 -2.64 13.59
C VAL A 24 10.13 -2.53 12.33
N VAL A 25 10.92 -3.56 12.01
CA VAL A 25 11.77 -3.57 10.80
C VAL A 25 10.93 -3.53 9.54
N ALA A 26 9.84 -4.32 9.47
CA ALA A 26 8.94 -4.30 8.32
C ALA A 26 8.28 -2.92 8.13
N SER A 27 7.89 -2.25 9.22
CA SER A 27 7.37 -0.88 9.15
C SER A 27 8.41 0.11 8.64
N LEU A 28 9.65 0.03 9.14
CA LEU A 28 10.75 0.89 8.69
C LEU A 28 11.03 0.73 7.19
N ILE A 29 11.10 -0.52 6.70
CA ILE A 29 11.30 -0.81 5.28
C ILE A 29 10.12 -0.27 4.45
N GLY A 30 8.89 -0.49 4.92
CA GLY A 30 7.69 0.04 4.26
C GLY A 30 7.73 1.57 4.15
N THR A 31 8.04 2.26 5.25
CA THR A 31 8.22 3.71 5.27
C THR A 31 9.33 4.17 4.32
N ALA A 32 10.45 3.46 4.26
CA ALA A 32 11.54 3.80 3.36
C ALA A 32 11.15 3.66 1.88
N ILE A 33 10.46 2.57 1.52
CA ILE A 33 9.96 2.36 0.14
C ILE A 33 8.96 3.44 -0.24
N GLU A 34 8.05 3.81 0.67
CA GLU A 34 7.10 4.89 0.46
C GLU A 34 7.79 6.25 0.23
N PHE A 35 8.84 6.57 0.99
CA PHE A 35 9.62 7.79 0.76
C PHE A 35 10.41 7.75 -0.55
N PHE A 36 10.96 6.59 -0.89
CA PHE A 36 11.69 6.40 -2.14
C PHE A 36 10.79 6.64 -3.36
N ASP A 37 9.63 6.00 -3.42
CA ASP A 37 8.69 6.16 -4.54
C ASP A 37 8.23 7.62 -4.68
N PHE A 38 7.93 8.27 -3.56
CA PHE A 38 7.54 9.68 -3.55
C PHE A 38 8.62 10.63 -4.06
N TYR A 39 9.89 10.35 -3.74
CA TYR A 39 11.02 11.12 -4.21
C TYR A 39 11.20 10.99 -5.73
N ILE A 40 11.10 9.76 -6.25
CA ILE A 40 11.14 9.51 -7.70
C ILE A 40 9.98 10.22 -8.40
N TYR A 41 8.77 10.13 -7.85
CA TYR A 41 7.60 10.82 -8.39
C TYR A 41 7.78 12.34 -8.38
N ALA A 42 8.27 12.92 -7.28
CA ALA A 42 8.53 14.37 -7.18
C ALA A 42 9.53 14.84 -8.25
N THR A 43 10.60 14.08 -8.44
CA THR A 43 11.61 14.37 -9.46
C THR A 43 11.02 14.28 -10.86
N ALA A 44 10.22 13.25 -11.13
CA ALA A 44 9.50 13.11 -12.40
C ALA A 44 8.47 14.22 -12.62
N ALA A 45 7.81 14.70 -11.57
CA ALA A 45 6.86 15.81 -11.66
C ALA A 45 7.50 17.13 -12.07
N VAL A 46 8.78 17.35 -11.73
CA VAL A 46 9.50 18.56 -12.14
C VAL A 46 10.07 18.41 -13.55
N ILE A 47 10.65 17.25 -13.87
CA ILE A 47 11.50 17.10 -15.07
C ILE A 47 10.76 16.46 -16.24
N VAL A 48 9.82 15.54 -15.98
CA VAL A 48 9.30 14.63 -17.01
C VAL A 48 7.83 14.93 -17.31
N PHE A 49 6.97 14.93 -16.28
CA PHE A 49 5.52 15.06 -16.45
C PHE A 49 5.03 16.34 -17.15
N PRO A 50 5.65 17.53 -16.97
CA PRO A 50 5.23 18.73 -17.69
C PRO A 50 5.29 18.55 -19.21
N HIS A 51 6.29 17.80 -19.69
CA HIS A 51 6.49 17.58 -21.13
C HIS A 51 5.63 16.46 -21.71
N ILE A 52 5.22 15.48 -20.91
CA ILE A 52 4.47 14.31 -21.40
C ILE A 52 2.96 14.52 -21.25
N PHE A 53 2.50 15.06 -20.12
CA PHE A 53 1.08 15.19 -19.81
C PHE A 53 0.50 16.57 -20.10
N PHE A 54 1.32 17.62 -20.05
CA PHE A 54 0.90 19.01 -20.27
C PHE A 54 1.73 19.73 -21.36
N PRO A 55 1.96 19.12 -22.55
CA PRO A 55 2.84 19.71 -23.57
C PRO A 55 2.29 20.95 -24.26
N GLN A 56 1.00 21.26 -24.10
CA GLN A 56 0.34 22.38 -24.78
C GLN A 56 0.13 23.55 -23.82
N GLY A 57 0.85 24.65 -24.05
CA GLY A 57 0.72 25.89 -23.27
C GLY A 57 2.07 26.50 -22.87
N ASP A 58 2.03 27.39 -21.87
CA ASP A 58 3.21 27.99 -21.24
C ASP A 58 3.97 26.93 -20.42
N PRO A 59 5.29 26.73 -20.63
CA PRO A 59 6.12 25.81 -19.84
C PRO A 59 6.02 26.01 -18.33
N ALA A 60 5.82 27.25 -17.86
CA ALA A 60 5.63 27.52 -16.44
C ALA A 60 4.31 26.94 -15.92
N ALA A 61 3.23 27.10 -16.67
CA ALA A 61 1.91 26.56 -16.33
C ALA A 61 1.90 25.02 -16.31
N ALA A 62 2.58 24.38 -17.27
CA ALA A 62 2.71 22.92 -17.32
C ALA A 62 3.42 22.36 -16.07
N THR A 63 4.47 23.05 -15.61
CA THR A 63 5.19 22.68 -14.39
C THR A 63 4.32 22.83 -13.15
N LEU A 64 3.57 23.94 -13.07
CA LEU A 64 2.59 24.19 -12.00
C LEU A 64 1.50 23.11 -11.93
N GLN A 65 0.94 22.70 -13.06
CA GLN A 65 -0.07 21.64 -13.12
C GLN A 65 0.48 20.28 -12.70
N SER A 66 1.71 19.97 -13.11
CA SER A 66 2.40 18.75 -12.69
C SER A 66 2.66 18.73 -11.18
N LEU A 67 3.16 19.85 -10.63
CA LEU A 67 3.36 20.01 -9.18
C LEU A 67 2.03 19.99 -8.41
N ALA A 68 0.95 20.54 -8.97
CA ALA A 68 -0.37 20.44 -8.37
C ALA A 68 -0.86 18.99 -8.29
N THR A 69 -0.56 18.16 -9.31
CA THR A 69 -0.85 16.72 -9.28
C THR A 69 -0.04 16.02 -8.19
N PHE A 70 1.25 16.36 -8.05
CA PHE A 70 2.07 15.88 -6.94
C PHE A 70 1.52 16.32 -5.57
N ALA A 71 0.98 17.55 -5.47
CA ALA A 71 0.39 18.06 -4.23
C ALA A 71 -0.80 17.22 -3.75
N ILE A 72 -1.57 16.59 -4.66
CA ILE A 72 -2.68 15.69 -4.30
C ILE A 72 -2.19 14.55 -3.41
N ALA A 73 -0.97 14.05 -3.63
CA ALA A 73 -0.43 12.94 -2.87
C ALA A 73 -0.20 13.28 -1.38
N PHE A 74 0.00 14.56 -1.02
CA PHE A 74 0.06 15.02 0.37
C PHE A 74 -1.29 14.95 1.09
N ILE A 75 -2.40 15.00 0.35
CA ILE A 75 -3.75 14.86 0.89
C ILE A 75 -4.17 13.39 0.86
N ALA A 76 -3.84 12.68 -0.21
CA ALA A 76 -4.14 11.26 -0.37
C ALA A 76 -3.49 10.41 0.72
N ARG A 77 -2.28 10.76 1.17
CA ARG A 77 -1.54 10.03 2.22
C ARG A 77 -2.25 10.05 3.59
N PRO A 78 -2.59 11.19 4.19
CA PRO A 78 -3.35 11.24 5.45
C PRO A 78 -4.71 10.56 5.35
N ILE A 79 -5.41 10.73 4.24
CA ILE A 79 -6.72 10.11 4.03
C ILE A 79 -6.57 8.59 3.94
N GLY A 80 -5.61 8.12 3.13
CA GLY A 80 -5.28 6.71 2.99
C GLY A 80 -4.87 6.11 4.31
N SER A 81 -3.98 6.75 5.07
CA SER A 81 -3.52 6.22 6.36
C SER A 81 -4.62 6.19 7.42
N ALA A 82 -5.55 7.15 7.43
CA ALA A 82 -6.70 7.13 8.32
C ALA A 82 -7.65 5.96 7.99
N VAL A 83 -7.96 5.77 6.70
CA VAL A 83 -8.85 4.69 6.23
C VAL A 83 -8.19 3.33 6.45
N PHE A 84 -7.00 3.10 5.88
CA PHE A 84 -6.30 1.83 5.99
C PHE A 84 -5.79 1.54 7.41
N GLY A 85 -5.54 2.57 8.21
CA GLY A 85 -5.26 2.42 9.65
C GLY A 85 -6.49 1.90 10.39
N HIS A 86 -7.65 2.51 10.17
CA HIS A 86 -8.90 2.07 10.80
C HIS A 86 -9.29 0.63 10.40
N PHE A 87 -9.26 0.32 9.09
CA PHE A 87 -9.52 -1.05 8.62
C PHE A 87 -8.44 -2.03 9.07
N GLY A 88 -7.17 -1.60 9.14
CA GLY A 88 -6.04 -2.40 9.63
C GLY A 88 -6.18 -2.83 11.08
N ASP A 89 -6.69 -1.95 11.94
CA ASP A 89 -6.91 -2.23 13.35
C ASP A 89 -8.17 -3.06 13.60
N ARG A 90 -9.17 -2.98 12.70
CA ARG A 90 -10.47 -3.67 12.85
C ARG A 90 -10.55 -5.04 12.15
N VAL A 91 -9.95 -5.19 10.98
CA VAL A 91 -9.99 -6.40 10.13
C VAL A 91 -8.71 -7.23 10.27
N GLY A 92 -7.64 -6.62 10.81
CA GLY A 92 -6.35 -7.26 11.06
C GLY A 92 -5.27 -6.79 10.09
N ARG A 93 -4.10 -6.43 10.65
CA ARG A 93 -2.95 -5.88 9.91
C ARG A 93 -2.49 -6.76 8.74
N LYS A 94 -2.49 -8.09 8.91
CA LYS A 94 -2.04 -9.02 7.86
C LYS A 94 -3.02 -9.08 6.68
N ALA A 95 -4.33 -9.14 6.96
CA ALA A 95 -5.35 -9.17 5.92
C ALA A 95 -5.36 -7.89 5.09
N THR A 96 -5.17 -6.74 5.75
CA THR A 96 -5.10 -5.42 5.08
C THR A 96 -3.88 -5.32 4.17
N LEU A 97 -2.70 -5.78 4.61
CA LEU A 97 -1.50 -5.81 3.76
C LEU A 97 -1.67 -6.72 2.54
N VAL A 98 -2.26 -7.90 2.72
CA VAL A 98 -2.53 -8.83 1.62
C VAL A 98 -3.56 -8.24 0.65
N ALA A 99 -4.61 -7.60 1.15
CA ALA A 99 -5.61 -6.93 0.31
C ALA A 99 -4.98 -5.80 -0.52
N SER A 100 -4.12 -4.97 0.08
CA SER A 100 -3.39 -3.91 -0.64
C SER A 100 -2.45 -4.50 -1.72
N LEU A 101 -1.71 -5.56 -1.38
CA LEU A 101 -0.84 -6.27 -2.34
C LEU A 101 -1.62 -6.91 -3.49
N LEU A 102 -2.78 -7.51 -3.22
CA LEU A 102 -3.65 -8.08 -4.24
C LEU A 102 -4.26 -6.97 -5.11
N THR A 103 -4.68 -5.85 -4.52
CA THR A 103 -5.24 -4.71 -5.25
C THR A 103 -4.20 -4.14 -6.22
N MET A 104 -2.97 -3.94 -5.76
CA MET A 104 -1.84 -3.51 -6.61
C MET A 104 -1.54 -4.54 -7.72
N GLY A 105 -1.50 -5.83 -7.39
CA GLY A 105 -1.22 -6.89 -8.37
C GLY A 105 -2.32 -7.08 -9.42
N ILE A 106 -3.60 -6.93 -9.04
CA ILE A 106 -4.76 -7.02 -9.94
C ILE A 106 -4.76 -5.84 -10.92
N SER A 107 -4.42 -4.64 -10.45
CA SER A 107 -4.30 -3.44 -11.30
C SER A 107 -3.33 -3.66 -12.46
N THR A 108 -2.21 -4.36 -12.22
CA THR A 108 -1.20 -4.63 -13.27
C THR A 108 -1.59 -5.80 -14.16
N ARG A 109 -2.21 -6.85 -13.62
CA ARG A 109 -2.54 -8.06 -14.39
C ARG A 109 -3.81 -7.90 -15.24
N GLY A 110 -4.70 -6.97 -14.89
CA GLY A 110 -5.94 -6.69 -15.65
C GLY A 110 -5.73 -6.10 -17.04
N TYR A 111 -4.56 -5.52 -17.35
CA TYR A 111 -4.29 -4.87 -18.63
C TYR A 111 -3.74 -5.80 -19.72
N ARG A 112 -4.02 -7.11 -19.67
CA ARG A 112 -3.76 -8.02 -20.79
C ARG A 112 -4.99 -8.03 -21.71
N PRO A 113 -5.03 -7.27 -22.83
CA PRO A 113 -6.14 -7.36 -23.77
C PRO A 113 -6.17 -8.77 -24.34
N ALA A 114 -7.12 -9.58 -23.87
CA ALA A 114 -7.47 -10.86 -24.46
C ALA A 114 -8.36 -10.59 -25.69
N ALA A 115 -7.79 -9.99 -26.73
CA ALA A 115 -8.42 -9.90 -28.05
C ALA A 115 -7.38 -9.53 -29.10
N ARG A 116 -6.82 -10.55 -29.76
CA ARG A 116 -6.40 -10.56 -31.18
C ARG A 116 -5.70 -11.89 -31.48
N LEU A 117 -6.53 -12.91 -31.74
CA LEU A 117 -6.32 -13.90 -32.79
C LEU A 117 -7.61 -13.90 -33.62
#